data_AF-A0A2S9GQA3-F1
#
_entry.id   AF-A0A2S9GQA3-F1
#
_cell.length_a   1.000
_cell.length_b   1.000
_cell.length_c   1.000
_cell.angle_alpha   90.00
_cell.angle_beta   90.00
_cell.angle_gamma   90.00
#
_symmetry.space_group_name_H-M   'P 1'
#
loop_
_entity.id
_entity.type
_entity.pdbx_description
1 polymer ?
#
loop_
_entity_poly.entity_id
_entity_poly.type
_entity_poly.pdbx_seq_one_letter_code
_entity_poly.pdbx_strand_id
1 'polypeptide(L)' 'TVRRALDELNQRGLIETVHGKGSFVAFPQMRYDISGGRDASFTRSMQQLGHRVSIAVLSTDTVETSDLQAEL' A
#
# COMPACT_ATOMS: atom_id res chain seq x y z
N THR A 1 -16.16 -9.20 -26.62
CA THR A 1 -15.22 -8.06 -26.51
C THR A 1 -15.30 -7.39 -25.15
N VAL A 2 -16.48 -6.94 -24.69
CA VAL A 2 -16.63 -6.27 -23.38
C VAL A 2 -16.25 -7.15 -22.18
N ARG A 3 -16.77 -8.38 -22.11
CA ARG A 3 -16.48 -9.31 -20.99
C ARG A 3 -14.98 -9.53 -20.77
N ARG A 4 -14.25 -9.80 -21.85
CA ARG A 4 -12.79 -9.98 -21.82
C ARG A 4 -12.06 -8.75 -21.27
N ALA A 5 -12.46 -7.55 -21.66
CA ALA A 5 -11.83 -6.33 -21.16
C ALA A 5 -12.08 -6.15 -19.65
N LEU A 6 -13.29 -6.45 -19.18
CA LEU A 6 -13.61 -6.41 -17.74
C LEU A 6 -12.83 -7.47 -16.96
N ASP A 7 -12.69 -8.67 -17.50
CA ASP A 7 -11.90 -9.74 -16.88
C ASP A 7 -10.41 -9.34 -16.77
N GLU A 8 -9.84 -8.75 -17.82
CA GLU A 8 -8.45 -8.25 -17.83
C GLU A 8 -8.25 -7.10 -16.83
N LEU A 9 -9.21 -6.19 -16.68
CA LEU A 9 -9.15 -5.10 -15.70
C LEU A 9 -9.26 -5.63 -14.27
N ASN A 10 -10.13 -6.61 -14.03
CA ASN A 10 -10.33 -7.24 -12.73
C ASN A 10 -9.09 -8.04 -12.31
N GLN A 11 -8.50 -8.80 -13.23
CA GLN A 11 -7.27 -9.56 -12.99
C GLN A 11 -6.07 -8.66 -12.66
N ARG A 12 -6.06 -7.42 -13.17
CA ARG A 12 -5.05 -6.40 -12.87
C ARG A 12 -5.33 -5.60 -11.59
N GLY A 13 -6.45 -5.87 -10.90
CA GLY A 13 -6.87 -5.16 -9.70
C GLY A 13 -7.29 -3.70 -9.95
N LEU A 14 -7.64 -3.35 -11.19
CA LEU A 14 -8.08 -2.00 -11.56
C LEU A 14 -9.58 -1.78 -11.31
N ILE A 15 -10.35 -2.88 -11.29
CA ILE A 15 -11.76 -2.89 -10.92
C ILE A 15 -12.02 -4.05 -9.96
N GLU A 16 -13.03 -3.91 -9.10
CA GLU A 16 -13.61 -5.03 -8.36
C GLU A 16 -15.02 -5.32 -8.88
N THR A 17 -15.45 -6.57 -8.86
CA THR A 17 -16.82 -6.95 -9.20
C THR A 17 -17.53 -7.48 -7.98
N VAL A 18 -18.63 -6.84 -7.62
CA VAL A 18 -19.49 -7.26 -6.51
C VAL A 18 -20.71 -7.97 -7.09
N HIS A 19 -20.90 -9.23 -6.72
CA HIS A 19 -22.01 -10.05 -7.22
C HIS A 19 -23.36 -9.35 -6.95
N GLY A 20 -24.19 -9.26 -7.98
CA GLY A 20 -25.48 -8.58 -7.92
C GLY A 20 -25.43 -7.05 -7.88
N LYS A 21 -24.25 -6.41 -7.90
CA LYS A 21 -24.09 -4.94 -7.87
C LYS A 21 -23.31 -4.36 -9.04
N GLY A 22 -22.47 -5.15 -9.70
CA GLY A 22 -21.71 -4.75 -10.88
C GLY A 22 -20.22 -4.57 -10.61
N SER A 23 -19.53 -3.87 -11.51
CA SER A 23 -18.08 -3.65 -11.44
C SER A 23 -17.75 -2.19 -11.14
N PHE A 24 -16.80 -1.97 -10.22
CA PHE A 24 -16.43 -0.67 -9.69
C PHE A 24 -14.92 -0.45 -9.83
N VAL A 25 -14.48 0.80 -10.01
CA VAL A 25 -13.06 1.13 -10.05
C VAL A 25 -12.44 0.86 -8.67
N ALA A 26 -11.36 0.09 -8.64
CA ALA A 26 -10.66 -0.24 -7.41
C ALA A 26 -9.87 0.97 -6.89
N PHE A 27 -9.69 1.05 -5.58
CA PHE A 27 -8.78 2.04 -5.00
C PHE A 27 -7.34 1.78 -5.49
N PRO A 28 -6.62 2.83 -5.93
CA PRO A 28 -5.25 2.67 -6.41
C PRO A 28 -4.35 2.11 -5.30
N GLN A 29 -3.71 0.98 -5.57
CA GLN A 29 -2.72 0.40 -4.66
C GLN A 29 -1.44 1.26 -4.70
N MET A 30 -1.10 1.88 -3.57
CA MET A 30 0.18 2.58 -3.44
C MET A 30 1.30 1.57 -3.18
N ARG A 31 2.35 1.64 -3.99
CA ARG A 31 3.59 0.88 -3.76
C ARG A 31 4.63 1.79 -3.14
N TYR A 32 5.22 1.33 -2.06
CA TYR A 32 6.35 1.98 -1.41
C TYR A 32 7.53 1.03 -1.38
N ASP A 33 8.65 1.47 -1.93
CA ASP A 33 9.90 0.70 -1.92
C ASP A 33 10.70 1.01 -0.65
N ILE A 34 10.99 -0.04 0.13
CA ILE A 34 11.77 0.01 1.37
C ILE A 34 13.25 -0.33 1.16
N SER A 35 13.68 -0.60 -0.07
CA SER A 35 15.04 -1.02 -0.42
C SER A 35 16.13 0.00 -0.06
N GLY A 36 15.76 1.27 0.16
CA GLY A 36 16.67 2.34 0.56
C GLY A 36 17.26 2.22 1.97
N GLY A 37 16.94 1.17 2.73
CA GLY A 37 17.50 0.92 4.06
C GLY A 37 17.25 2.11 5.00
N ARG A 38 18.32 2.71 5.54
CA ARG A 38 18.22 3.85 6.47
C ARG A 38 17.69 5.14 5.84
N ASP A 39 17.79 5.26 4.51
CA ASP A 39 17.33 6.45 3.77
C ASP A 39 15.90 6.29 3.23
N ALA A 40 15.28 5.12 3.43
CA ALA A 40 13.91 4.87 3.05
C ALA A 40 12.97 5.75 3.91
N SER A 41 12.33 6.73 3.26
CA SER A 41 11.34 7.61 3.91
C SER A 41 10.00 7.55 3.19
N PHE A 42 9.01 6.92 3.83
CA PHE A 42 7.64 6.82 3.29
C PHE A 42 7.07 8.20 3.00
N THR A 43 7.18 9.12 3.95
CA THR A 43 6.68 10.49 3.82
C THR A 43 7.27 11.20 2.62
N ARG A 44 8.60 11.13 2.43
CA ARG A 44 9.28 11.77 1.30
C ARG A 44 8.82 11.17 -0.03
N SER A 45 8.81 9.85 -0.15
CA SER A 45 8.43 9.16 -1.39
C SER A 45 6.98 9.45 -1.80
N MET A 46 6.06 9.42 -0.84
CA MET A 46 4.64 9.70 -1.12
C MET A 46 4.39 11.17 -1.48
N GLN A 47 5.10 12.11 -0.85
CA GLN A 47 5.03 13.53 -1.22
C GLN A 47 5.56 13.79 -2.63
N GLN A 48 6.65 13.14 -3.03
CA GLN A 48 7.19 13.25 -4.39
C GLN A 48 6.22 12.71 -5.47
N LEU A 49 5.39 11.74 -5.10
CA LEU A 49 4.29 11.24 -5.95
C LEU A 49 3.06 12.15 -5.95
N GLY A 50 3.10 13.30 -5.25
CA GLY A 50 2.01 14.27 -5.17
C GLY A 50 0.92 13.93 -4.15
N HIS A 51 1.14 12.91 -3.31
CA HIS A 51 0.19 12.58 -2.25
C HIS A 51 0.32 13.56 -1.07
N ARG A 52 -0.82 13.94 -0.51
CA ARG A 52 -0.88 14.64 0.78
C ARG A 52 -0.73 13.61 1.90
N VAL A 53 0.40 13.67 2.61
CA VAL A 53 0.71 12.75 3.72
C VAL A 53 0.47 13.44 5.05
N SER A 54 -0.22 12.75 5.96
CA SER A 54 -0.38 13.17 7.35
C SER A 54 0.10 12.06 8.28
N ILE A 55 0.78 12.42 9.36
CA ILE A 55 1.22 11.48 10.40
C ILE A 55 0.36 11.73 11.63
N ALA A 56 -0.23 10.66 12.16
CA ALA A 56 -0.91 10.66 13.44
C ALA A 56 -0.24 9.62 14.34
N VAL A 57 0.25 10.05 15.51
CA VAL A 57 0.78 9.14 16.53
C VAL A 57 -0.41 8.45 17.19
N LEU A 58 -0.50 7.12 17.07
CA LEU A 58 -1.60 6.34 17.65
C LEU A 58 -1.30 5.93 19.11
N SER A 59 -0.07 5.50 19.38
CA SER A 59 0.42 5.19 20.72
C SER A 59 1.92 5.48 20.81
N THR A 60 2.44 5.55 22.03
CA THR A 60 3.88 5.65 22.28
C THR A 60 4.18 4.85 23.54
N ASP A 61 4.96 3.79 23.36
CA ASP A 61 5.30 2.83 24.39
C ASP A 61 6.82 2.68 24.43
N THR A 62 7.41 2.59 25.61
CA THR A 62 8.81 2.20 25.79
C THR A 62 8.86 0.72 26.13
N VAL A 63 9.61 -0.06 25.35
CA VAL A 63 9.75 -1.51 25.54
C VAL A 63 11.21 -1.86 25.78
N GLU A 64 11.45 -2.75 26.74
CA GLU A 64 12.78 -3.34 26.94
C GLU A 64 13.10 -4.25 25.75
N THR A 65 14.28 -4.08 25.17
CA THR A 65 14.75 -4.92 24.05
C THR A 65 15.09 -6.30 24.60
N SER A 66 14.32 -7.33 24.23
CA SER A 66 14.78 -8.71 24.38
C SER A 66 15.79 -9.06 23.30
N ASP A 67 16.73 -9.97 23.59
CA ASP A 67 17.92 -10.35 22.81
C ASP A 67 17.63 -10.96 21.41
N LEU A 68 16.85 -10.30 20.56
CA LEU A 68 16.67 -10.63 19.13
C LEU A 68 17.85 -10.10 18.28
N GLN A 69 19.09 -10.24 18.78
CA GLN A 69 20.31 -9.96 18.02
C GLN A 69 20.98 -11.23 17.48
N ALA A 70 20.43 -12.42 17.70
CA ALA A 70 21.12 -13.69 17.40
C ALA A 70 20.91 -14.28 15.99
N GLU A 71 20.05 -13.72 15.13
CA GLU A 71 19.76 -14.30 13.81
C GLU A 71 19.76 -13.25 12.67
N LEU A 72 20.92 -12.67 12.40
CA LEU A 72 21.23 -12.04 11.09
C LEU A 72 22.62 -12.46 10.63
#